data_AF-A0A7W0YEC4-F1
#
_entry.id   AF-A0A7W0YEC4-F1
#
_cell.length_a   1.000
_cell.length_b   1.000
_cell.length_c   1.000
_cell.angle_alpha   90.00
_cell.angle_beta   90.00
_cell.angle_gamma   90.00
#
_symmetry.space_group_name_H-M   'P 1'
#
loop_
_entity.id
_entity.type
_entity.pdbx_description
1 polymer ?
#
loop_
_entity_poly.entity_id
_entity_poly.type
_entity_poly.pdbx_seq_one_letter_code
_entity_poly.pdbx_strand_id
1 'polypeptide(L)'
;MPAERDIIYLDNNSSTRIDPTVLEEMMPFLTTQYGNPSGSHRFGTQVKEATNLAHERVAAMLGCQPNEIVFTSGGTESDNTALHSALQMSPERRHVVTTSVEHNAVLNYCEALVRRGCEATIVPVDEQGHLDLAELERAIRPDTAVVSVMWANNETGVIYPLEQIAEICRSKGVFFHTDAVQVVGKMPINLADLPVHFLSLSGHKLHAPKGVGALYVNRKTRFQPLLVGGPQEGGRRAGTDNVASIVGLGKAAELAMSTLQEEDTRVRALRDRFETTLAAELEDVTINGDPSGRLPNTSNLAFNGVDAQAILIKLDQESVCCSLGSSCTTGAAQPSHVLRAMQLTNERARSSLRFSFGRFNTEPELDKVLEILPRIVRQLRTLSPAGVTASAE
;
A
#
# COMPACT_ATOMS: atom_id res chain seq x y z
N MET A 1 3.60 12.88 -25.90
CA MET A 1 4.00 12.30 -24.60
C MET A 1 5.43 12.73 -24.34
N PRO A 2 5.77 13.19 -23.12
CA PRO A 2 7.16 13.49 -22.76
C PRO A 2 8.04 12.25 -23.00
N ALA A 3 9.31 12.44 -23.33
CA ALA A 3 10.25 11.32 -23.33
C ALA A 3 10.44 10.83 -21.88
N GLU A 4 10.59 9.53 -21.67
CA GLU A 4 10.73 8.93 -20.33
C GLU A 4 11.86 9.55 -19.49
N ARG A 5 12.88 10.13 -20.14
CA ARG A 5 14.02 10.80 -19.49
C ARG A 5 13.72 12.18 -18.91
N ASP A 6 12.55 12.75 -19.19
CA ASP A 6 12.16 14.10 -18.74
C ASP A 6 11.16 14.06 -17.57
N ILE A 7 10.68 12.88 -17.16
CA ILE A 7 9.65 12.73 -16.12
C ILE A 7 10.29 12.47 -14.75
N ILE A 8 9.92 13.28 -13.75
CA ILE A 8 10.25 13.06 -12.35
C ILE A 8 9.06 12.37 -11.67
N TYR A 9 9.22 11.10 -11.32
CA TYR A 9 8.12 10.29 -10.78
C TYR A 9 8.18 10.17 -9.25
N LEU A 10 7.30 10.91 -8.55
CA LEU A 10 7.12 10.91 -7.10
C LEU A 10 5.73 10.35 -6.70
N ASP A 11 5.23 9.36 -7.44
CA ASP A 11 3.95 8.67 -7.17
C ASP A 11 4.10 7.14 -6.98
N ASN A 12 5.22 6.71 -6.41
CA ASN A 12 5.53 5.29 -6.18
C ASN A 12 4.52 4.57 -5.25
N ASN A 13 3.81 5.31 -4.38
CA ASN A 13 2.74 4.75 -3.57
C ASN A 13 1.45 4.47 -4.38
N SER A 14 1.30 5.00 -5.60
CA SER A 14 0.24 4.60 -6.54
C SER A 14 0.68 3.39 -7.37
N SER A 15 1.86 3.40 -7.96
CA SER A 15 2.48 2.24 -8.61
C SER A 15 3.95 2.51 -8.86
N THR A 16 4.76 1.47 -8.95
CA THR A 16 6.16 1.59 -9.35
C THR A 16 6.38 1.14 -10.78
N ARG A 17 7.46 1.63 -11.42
CA ARG A 17 8.00 1.01 -12.66
C ARG A 17 8.46 -0.43 -12.39
N ILE A 18 8.36 -1.28 -13.40
CA ILE A 18 8.95 -2.63 -13.34
C ILE A 18 10.47 -2.47 -13.35
N ASP A 19 11.15 -3.22 -12.49
CA ASP A 19 12.61 -3.28 -12.52
C ASP A 19 13.08 -3.96 -13.82
N PRO A 20 14.08 -3.43 -14.54
CA PRO A 20 14.58 -4.05 -15.77
C PRO A 20 14.98 -5.53 -15.59
N THR A 21 15.61 -5.87 -14.46
CA THR A 21 16.03 -7.25 -14.16
C THR A 21 14.82 -8.15 -13.87
N VAL A 22 13.75 -7.59 -13.30
CA VAL A 22 12.47 -8.29 -13.16
C VAL A 22 11.87 -8.56 -14.54
N LEU A 23 11.81 -7.55 -15.41
CA LEU A 23 11.27 -7.69 -16.76
C LEU A 23 12.03 -8.76 -17.55
N GLU A 24 13.37 -8.73 -17.52
CA GLU A 24 14.22 -9.71 -18.17
C GLU A 24 13.90 -11.15 -17.72
N GLU A 25 13.69 -11.37 -16.42
CA GLU A 25 13.36 -12.69 -15.88
C GLU A 25 11.95 -13.16 -16.24
N MET A 26 11.03 -12.23 -16.51
CA MET A 26 9.68 -12.54 -16.98
C MET A 26 9.64 -12.97 -18.46
N MET A 27 10.50 -12.40 -19.31
CA MET A 27 10.41 -12.51 -20.77
C MET A 27 10.39 -13.96 -21.31
N PRO A 28 11.15 -14.93 -20.77
CA PRO A 28 11.07 -16.32 -21.22
C PRO A 28 9.66 -16.89 -21.13
N PHE A 29 8.92 -16.60 -20.06
CA PHE A 29 7.57 -17.13 -19.81
C PHE A 29 6.47 -16.48 -20.66
N LEU A 30 6.80 -15.36 -21.32
CA LEU A 30 5.94 -14.69 -22.30
C LEU A 30 6.23 -15.11 -23.74
N THR A 31 7.35 -15.80 -23.99
CA THR A 31 7.84 -16.06 -25.36
C THR A 31 8.13 -17.53 -25.62
N THR A 32 9.05 -18.13 -24.86
CA THR A 32 9.62 -19.46 -25.15
C THR A 32 9.22 -20.54 -24.15
N GLN A 33 8.78 -20.16 -22.94
CA GLN A 33 8.39 -21.04 -21.84
C GLN A 33 6.94 -20.81 -21.41
N TYR A 34 6.00 -20.80 -22.37
CA TYR A 34 4.57 -20.50 -22.18
C TYR A 34 3.73 -21.68 -21.66
N GLY A 35 4.37 -22.75 -21.17
CA GLY A 35 3.69 -23.97 -20.74
C GLY A 35 2.75 -23.73 -19.54
N ASN A 36 1.70 -24.55 -19.43
CA ASN A 36 0.84 -24.55 -18.25
C ASN A 36 1.52 -25.35 -17.12
N PRO A 37 1.74 -24.78 -15.92
CA PRO A 37 2.41 -25.47 -14.80
C PRO A 37 1.64 -26.67 -14.25
N SER A 38 0.35 -26.81 -14.59
CA SER A 38 -0.44 -28.00 -14.23
C SER A 38 -0.19 -29.21 -15.15
N GLY A 39 0.55 -29.02 -16.25
CA GLY A 39 0.88 -30.10 -17.20
C GLY A 39 1.98 -31.02 -16.67
N SER A 40 1.80 -32.34 -16.79
CA SER A 40 2.77 -33.36 -16.34
C SER A 40 3.94 -33.58 -17.31
N HIS A 41 3.91 -32.96 -18.50
CA HIS A 41 5.01 -33.02 -19.45
C HIS A 41 6.16 -32.11 -19.03
N ARG A 42 7.40 -32.43 -19.48
CA ARG A 42 8.62 -31.66 -19.16
C ARG A 42 8.47 -30.14 -19.32
N PHE A 43 7.77 -29.68 -20.35
CA PHE A 43 7.54 -28.26 -20.60
C PHE A 43 6.71 -27.56 -19.50
N GLY A 44 5.80 -28.28 -18.84
CA GLY A 44 4.98 -27.77 -17.74
C GLY A 44 5.72 -27.87 -16.41
N THR A 45 6.46 -28.96 -16.19
CA THR A 45 7.32 -29.15 -15.01
C THR A 45 8.37 -28.05 -14.87
N GLN A 46 9.06 -27.69 -15.96
CA GLN A 46 10.04 -26.59 -15.96
C GLN A 46 9.40 -25.25 -15.56
N VAL A 47 8.18 -24.98 -16.06
CA VAL A 47 7.44 -23.77 -15.68
C VAL A 47 6.99 -23.82 -14.22
N LYS A 48 6.61 -24.99 -13.72
CA LYS A 48 6.25 -25.18 -12.31
C LYS A 48 7.43 -24.89 -11.38
N GLU A 49 8.63 -25.32 -11.73
CA GLU A 49 9.86 -25.02 -10.97
C GLU A 49 10.07 -23.51 -10.82
N ALA A 50 9.84 -22.73 -11.89
CA ALA A 50 9.93 -21.27 -11.82
C ALA A 50 8.89 -20.65 -10.87
N THR A 51 7.65 -21.16 -10.86
CA THR A 51 6.65 -20.71 -9.87
C THR A 51 7.00 -21.11 -8.44
N ASN A 52 7.64 -22.26 -8.22
CA ASN A 52 8.08 -22.69 -6.90
C ASN A 52 9.21 -21.79 -6.38
N LEU A 53 10.18 -21.44 -7.23
CA LEU A 53 11.24 -20.48 -6.88
C LEU A 53 10.65 -19.11 -6.50
N ALA A 54 9.60 -18.68 -7.19
CA ALA A 54 8.91 -17.44 -6.82
C ALA A 54 8.27 -17.51 -5.42
N HIS A 55 7.66 -18.64 -5.04
CA HIS A 55 7.17 -18.86 -3.68
C HIS A 55 8.30 -18.76 -2.66
N GLU A 56 9.45 -19.39 -2.94
CA GLU A 56 10.62 -19.35 -2.05
C GLU A 56 11.14 -17.93 -1.83
N ARG A 57 11.27 -17.13 -2.90
CA ARG A 57 11.75 -15.75 -2.81
C ARG A 57 10.78 -14.83 -2.07
N VAL A 58 9.48 -14.94 -2.35
CA VAL A 58 8.46 -14.15 -1.62
C VAL A 58 8.44 -14.56 -0.14
N ALA A 59 8.51 -15.85 0.15
CA ALA A 59 8.53 -16.35 1.53
C ALA A 59 9.79 -15.91 2.30
N ALA A 60 10.96 -15.93 1.65
CA ALA A 60 12.21 -15.46 2.24
C ALA A 60 12.15 -13.97 2.60
N MET A 61 11.59 -13.12 1.73
CA MET A 61 11.41 -11.68 2.00
C MET A 61 10.49 -11.41 3.19
N LEU A 62 9.49 -12.27 3.41
CA LEU A 62 8.53 -12.13 4.51
C LEU A 62 8.96 -12.88 5.78
N GLY A 63 10.06 -13.64 5.76
CA GLY A 63 10.47 -14.49 6.88
C GLY A 63 9.47 -15.61 7.20
N CYS A 64 8.89 -16.24 6.18
CA CYS A 64 7.93 -17.35 6.33
C CYS A 64 8.27 -18.56 5.45
N GLN A 65 7.40 -19.57 5.42
CA GLN A 65 7.59 -20.76 4.58
C GLN A 65 6.95 -20.62 3.20
N PRO A 66 7.50 -21.21 2.13
CA PRO A 66 6.96 -21.11 0.77
C PRO A 66 5.49 -21.55 0.65
N ASN A 67 5.09 -22.57 1.41
CA ASN A 67 3.71 -23.07 1.41
C ASN A 67 2.72 -22.16 2.14
N GLU A 68 3.17 -21.10 2.80
CA GLU A 68 2.31 -20.08 3.40
C GLU A 68 1.94 -18.98 2.41
N ILE A 69 2.52 -18.98 1.20
CA ILE A 69 2.21 -18.01 0.16
C ILE A 69 1.11 -18.55 -0.76
N VAL A 70 0.14 -17.69 -1.09
CA VAL A 70 -0.88 -17.89 -2.12
C VAL A 70 -0.79 -16.73 -3.10
N PHE A 71 -0.46 -16.97 -4.36
CA PHE A 71 -0.47 -15.93 -5.39
C PHE A 71 -1.90 -15.51 -5.75
N THR A 72 -2.10 -14.20 -5.87
CA THR A 72 -3.37 -13.54 -6.20
C THR A 72 -3.16 -12.57 -7.37
N SER A 73 -4.22 -11.93 -7.86
CA SER A 73 -4.10 -10.86 -8.88
C SER A 73 -3.58 -9.52 -8.33
N GLY A 74 -3.47 -9.35 -7.01
CA GLY A 74 -3.04 -8.09 -6.40
C GLY A 74 -3.54 -7.94 -4.96
N GLY A 75 -3.20 -6.80 -4.34
CA GLY A 75 -3.57 -6.51 -2.94
C GLY A 75 -5.08 -6.58 -2.70
N THR A 76 -5.89 -6.03 -3.61
CA THR A 76 -7.36 -6.09 -3.49
C THR A 76 -7.92 -7.52 -3.48
N GLU A 77 -7.39 -8.45 -4.28
CA GLU A 77 -7.83 -9.85 -4.21
C GLU A 77 -7.37 -10.48 -2.89
N SER A 78 -6.14 -10.18 -2.44
CA SER A 78 -5.61 -10.67 -1.17
C SER A 78 -6.45 -10.22 0.04
N ASP A 79 -6.75 -8.91 0.15
CA ASP A 79 -7.54 -8.34 1.25
C ASP A 79 -8.93 -8.98 1.32
N ASN A 80 -9.61 -9.02 0.17
CA ASN A 80 -10.94 -9.62 0.07
C ASN A 80 -10.92 -11.10 0.42
N THR A 81 -9.87 -11.82 0.01
CA THR A 81 -9.73 -13.25 0.28
C THR A 81 -9.45 -13.51 1.77
N ALA A 82 -8.63 -12.68 2.42
CA ALA A 82 -8.35 -12.79 3.85
C ALA A 82 -9.62 -12.60 4.69
N LEU A 83 -10.37 -11.52 4.43
CA LEU A 83 -11.64 -11.23 5.11
C LEU A 83 -12.70 -12.29 4.83
N HIS A 84 -12.81 -12.73 3.57
CA HIS A 84 -13.68 -13.83 3.18
C HIS A 84 -13.39 -15.10 3.98
N SER A 85 -12.14 -15.54 3.95
CA SER A 85 -11.69 -16.78 4.59
C SER A 85 -11.98 -16.76 6.09
N ALA A 86 -11.67 -15.67 6.78
CA ALA A 86 -11.90 -15.54 8.21
C ALA A 86 -13.38 -15.70 8.60
N LEU A 87 -14.30 -15.10 7.83
CA LEU A 87 -15.75 -15.22 8.04
C LEU A 87 -16.27 -16.63 7.70
N GLN A 88 -15.78 -17.24 6.62
CA GLN A 88 -16.20 -18.61 6.27
C GLN A 88 -15.73 -19.65 7.29
N MET A 89 -14.60 -19.41 7.95
CA MET A 89 -14.07 -20.30 8.99
C MET A 89 -14.79 -20.19 10.34
N SER A 90 -15.50 -19.09 10.57
CA SER A 90 -16.26 -18.82 11.79
C SER A 90 -17.68 -18.35 11.41
N PRO A 91 -18.51 -19.21 10.78
CA PRO A 91 -19.80 -18.79 10.22
C PRO A 91 -20.78 -18.24 11.27
N GLU A 92 -20.57 -18.58 12.55
CA GLU A 92 -21.29 -18.03 13.70
C GLU A 92 -20.85 -16.61 14.09
N ARG A 93 -19.64 -16.19 13.69
CA ARG A 93 -19.07 -14.87 13.95
C ARG A 93 -19.31 -13.97 12.75
N ARG A 94 -20.10 -12.92 12.96
CA ARG A 94 -20.62 -12.07 11.88
C ARG A 94 -20.12 -10.64 11.96
N HIS A 95 -19.09 -10.39 12.75
CA HIS A 95 -18.54 -9.06 12.98
C HIS A 95 -17.09 -8.94 12.51
N VAL A 96 -16.78 -7.82 11.86
CA VAL A 96 -15.43 -7.43 11.44
C VAL A 96 -15.04 -6.14 12.15
N VAL A 97 -13.80 -6.03 12.61
CA VAL A 97 -13.24 -4.78 13.12
C VAL A 97 -12.16 -4.30 12.16
N THR A 98 -12.20 -3.04 11.76
CA THR A 98 -11.16 -2.43 10.92
C THR A 98 -11.01 -0.93 11.21
N THR A 99 -10.14 -0.22 10.50
CA THR A 99 -9.85 1.21 10.77
C THR A 99 -10.51 2.14 9.75
N SER A 100 -10.68 3.41 10.10
CA SER A 100 -11.22 4.43 9.20
C SER A 100 -10.30 4.85 8.06
N VAL A 101 -9.04 4.38 8.07
CA VAL A 101 -7.98 4.81 7.15
C VAL A 101 -7.46 3.67 6.25
N GLU A 102 -8.13 2.52 6.27
CA GLU A 102 -7.79 1.41 5.38
C GLU A 102 -7.88 1.80 3.90
N HIS A 103 -7.25 0.98 3.06
CA HIS A 103 -7.47 1.04 1.63
C HIS A 103 -8.94 0.69 1.29
N ASN A 104 -9.45 1.28 0.20
CA ASN A 104 -10.81 1.06 -0.28
C ASN A 104 -11.13 -0.42 -0.57
N ALA A 105 -10.12 -1.27 -0.82
CA ALA A 105 -10.32 -2.71 -0.94
C ALA A 105 -10.94 -3.29 0.34
N VAL A 106 -10.40 -2.96 1.52
CA VAL A 106 -10.91 -3.41 2.82
C VAL A 106 -12.24 -2.71 3.15
N LEU A 107 -12.31 -1.38 3.02
CA LEU A 107 -13.52 -0.61 3.38
C LEU A 107 -14.73 -1.05 2.54
N ASN A 108 -14.59 -1.11 1.22
CA ASN A 108 -15.70 -1.48 0.33
C ASN A 108 -16.09 -2.95 0.51
N TYR A 109 -15.13 -3.83 0.86
CA TYR A 109 -15.46 -5.22 1.18
C TYR A 109 -16.25 -5.31 2.48
N CYS A 110 -15.87 -4.55 3.52
CA CYS A 110 -16.65 -4.44 4.76
C CYS A 110 -18.07 -3.91 4.49
N GLU A 111 -18.24 -2.87 3.67
CA GLU A 111 -19.56 -2.40 3.25
C GLU A 111 -20.38 -3.49 2.55
N ALA A 112 -19.76 -4.25 1.65
CA ALA A 112 -20.41 -5.35 0.95
C ALA A 112 -20.82 -6.48 1.91
N LEU A 113 -20.00 -6.78 2.93
CA LEU A 113 -20.33 -7.73 3.99
C LEU A 113 -21.50 -7.25 4.85
N VAL A 114 -21.56 -5.96 5.18
CA VAL A 114 -22.69 -5.36 5.92
C VAL A 114 -24.00 -5.53 5.14
N ARG A 115 -23.99 -5.29 3.83
CA ARG A 115 -25.16 -5.54 2.96
C ARG A 115 -25.57 -7.02 2.91
N ARG A 116 -24.69 -7.96 3.30
CA ARG A 116 -24.95 -9.40 3.40
C ARG A 116 -25.29 -9.84 4.84
N GLY A 117 -25.56 -8.90 5.74
CA GLY A 117 -25.94 -9.18 7.13
C GLY A 117 -24.77 -9.57 8.02
N CYS A 118 -23.57 -9.07 7.73
CA CYS A 118 -22.50 -8.96 8.74
C CYS A 118 -22.55 -7.57 9.38
N GLU A 119 -21.75 -7.37 10.41
CA GLU A 119 -21.50 -6.06 11.02
C GLU A 119 -20.04 -5.69 10.86
N ALA A 120 -19.75 -4.39 10.75
CA ALA A 120 -18.40 -3.87 10.71
C ALA A 120 -18.25 -2.70 11.69
N THR A 121 -17.30 -2.78 12.61
CA THR A 121 -16.89 -1.66 13.45
C THR A 121 -15.66 -1.01 12.82
N ILE A 122 -15.77 0.30 12.55
CA ILE A 122 -14.69 1.13 12.01
C ILE A 122 -14.09 1.94 13.15
N VAL A 123 -12.89 1.59 13.57
CA VAL A 123 -12.16 2.28 14.64
C VAL A 123 -11.53 3.55 14.06
N PRO A 124 -11.76 4.73 14.67
CA PRO A 124 -11.20 5.99 14.21
C PRO A 124 -9.68 6.07 14.46
N VAL A 125 -9.07 7.10 13.88
CA VAL A 125 -7.70 7.53 14.18
C VAL A 125 -7.71 8.97 14.69
N ASP A 126 -6.62 9.39 15.32
CA ASP A 126 -6.42 10.80 15.71
C ASP A 126 -5.97 11.68 14.53
N GLU A 127 -5.72 12.97 14.80
CA GLU A 127 -5.27 13.94 13.81
C GLU A 127 -3.87 13.67 13.24
N GLN A 128 -3.09 12.81 13.90
CA GLN A 128 -1.77 12.35 13.45
C GLN A 128 -1.85 10.97 12.78
N GLY A 129 -3.05 10.37 12.69
CA GLY A 129 -3.29 9.08 12.07
C GLY A 129 -3.00 7.89 12.99
N HIS A 130 -2.78 8.10 14.29
CA HIS A 130 -2.58 7.00 15.23
C HIS A 130 -3.89 6.29 15.56
N LEU A 131 -3.77 4.99 15.80
CA LEU A 131 -4.86 4.14 16.25
C LEU A 131 -4.85 4.03 17.78
N ASP A 132 -5.98 4.30 18.44
CA ASP A 132 -6.14 3.98 19.87
C ASP A 132 -6.31 2.46 20.04
N LEU A 133 -5.28 1.80 20.58
CA LEU A 133 -5.30 0.36 20.81
C LEU A 133 -6.33 -0.08 21.87
N ALA A 134 -6.66 0.77 22.84
CA ALA A 134 -7.70 0.48 23.80
C ALA A 134 -9.09 0.56 23.15
N GLU A 135 -9.28 1.47 22.21
CA GLU A 135 -10.50 1.50 21.39
C GLU A 135 -10.61 0.28 20.48
N LEU A 136 -9.51 -0.10 19.81
CA LEU A 136 -9.44 -1.34 19.03
C LEU A 136 -9.80 -2.57 19.87
N GLU A 137 -9.22 -2.70 21.07
CA GLU A 137 -9.52 -3.81 21.96
C GLU A 137 -10.99 -3.85 22.37
N ARG A 138 -11.59 -2.69 22.72
CA ARG A 138 -13.01 -2.59 23.06
C ARG A 138 -13.94 -2.89 21.90
N ALA A 139 -13.52 -2.62 20.67
CA ALA A 139 -14.28 -2.94 19.46
C ALA A 139 -14.37 -4.46 19.21
N ILE A 140 -13.47 -5.27 19.78
CA ILE A 140 -13.52 -6.72 19.64
C ILE A 140 -14.63 -7.30 20.54
N ARG A 141 -15.61 -7.93 19.91
CA ARG A 141 -16.77 -8.56 20.54
C ARG A 141 -16.66 -10.09 20.49
N PRO A 142 -17.47 -10.83 21.27
CA PRO A 142 -17.48 -12.30 21.22
C PRO A 142 -17.79 -12.89 19.83
N ASP A 143 -18.51 -12.14 18.99
CA ASP A 143 -18.88 -12.53 17.62
C ASP A 143 -17.93 -11.96 16.54
N THR A 144 -16.80 -11.34 16.92
CA THR A 144 -15.80 -10.84 15.95
C THR A 144 -15.06 -12.00 15.29
N ALA A 145 -15.16 -12.10 13.97
CA ALA A 145 -14.45 -13.07 13.15
C ALA A 145 -13.01 -12.64 12.89
N VAL A 146 -12.80 -11.37 12.52
CA VAL A 146 -11.50 -10.85 12.09
C VAL A 146 -11.32 -9.38 12.44
N VAL A 147 -10.09 -9.04 12.82
CA VAL A 147 -9.57 -7.68 12.87
C VAL A 147 -8.69 -7.46 11.63
N SER A 148 -8.91 -6.38 10.90
CA SER A 148 -8.11 -5.99 9.74
C SER A 148 -7.53 -4.60 9.94
N VAL A 149 -6.21 -4.50 10.02
CA VAL A 149 -5.51 -3.21 10.15
C VAL A 149 -4.35 -3.18 9.17
N MET A 150 -4.34 -2.21 8.25
CA MET A 150 -3.20 -2.00 7.36
C MET A 150 -1.93 -1.70 8.16
N TRP A 151 -0.78 -2.18 7.71
CA TRP A 151 0.48 -2.00 8.44
C TRP A 151 0.98 -0.56 8.34
N ALA A 152 0.89 0.04 7.15
CA ALA A 152 1.19 1.44 6.97
C ALA A 152 0.24 2.10 5.97
N ASN A 153 -0.16 3.32 6.28
CA ASN A 153 -1.10 4.05 5.45
C ASN A 153 -0.47 4.48 4.12
N ASN A 154 -1.16 4.26 3.00
CA ASN A 154 -0.68 4.59 1.66
C ASN A 154 -0.65 6.09 1.34
N GLU A 155 -1.32 6.92 2.15
CA GLU A 155 -1.42 8.37 1.93
C GLU A 155 -0.45 9.15 2.81
N THR A 156 -0.44 8.88 4.11
CA THR A 156 0.40 9.59 5.08
C THR A 156 1.70 8.87 5.37
N GLY A 157 1.74 7.56 5.14
CA GLY A 157 2.88 6.71 5.50
C GLY A 157 2.90 6.29 6.96
N VAL A 158 1.92 6.68 7.78
CA VAL A 158 1.87 6.36 9.22
C VAL A 158 1.88 4.84 9.41
N ILE A 159 2.74 4.36 10.31
CA ILE A 159 2.95 2.94 10.61
C ILE A 159 2.17 2.55 11.86
N TYR A 160 1.42 1.46 11.79
CA TYR A 160 0.65 0.92 12.91
C TYR A 160 1.44 -0.15 13.69
N PRO A 161 1.29 -0.22 15.03
CA PRO A 161 2.06 -1.12 15.89
C PRO A 161 1.50 -2.56 15.82
N LEU A 162 1.85 -3.29 14.76
CA LEU A 162 1.27 -4.60 14.48
C LEU A 162 1.52 -5.64 15.56
N GLU A 163 2.68 -5.64 16.22
CA GLU A 163 2.99 -6.57 17.30
C GLU A 163 1.95 -6.48 18.42
N GLN A 164 1.59 -5.25 18.81
CA GLN A 164 0.63 -4.98 19.87
C GLN A 164 -0.79 -5.35 19.41
N ILE A 165 -1.16 -5.01 18.18
CA ILE A 165 -2.46 -5.36 17.59
C ILE A 165 -2.63 -6.89 17.51
N ALA A 166 -1.59 -7.59 17.06
CA ALA A 166 -1.59 -9.03 16.93
C ALA A 166 -1.71 -9.72 18.31
N GLU A 167 -1.07 -9.17 19.34
CA GLU A 167 -1.23 -9.65 20.72
C GLU A 167 -2.66 -9.48 21.23
N ILE A 168 -3.27 -8.30 21.00
CA ILE A 168 -4.68 -8.05 21.32
C ILE A 168 -5.56 -9.09 20.64
N CYS A 169 -5.39 -9.31 19.33
CA CYS A 169 -6.17 -10.28 18.57
C CYS A 169 -6.00 -11.70 19.10
N ARG A 170 -4.76 -12.11 19.40
CA ARG A 170 -4.44 -13.40 19.97
C ARG A 170 -5.11 -13.62 21.33
N SER A 171 -5.06 -12.61 22.21
CA SER A 171 -5.66 -12.68 23.55
C SER A 171 -7.18 -12.85 23.51
N LYS A 172 -7.84 -12.34 22.45
CA LYS A 172 -9.29 -12.46 22.22
C LYS A 172 -9.68 -13.65 21.34
N GLY A 173 -8.71 -14.41 20.81
CA GLY A 173 -8.97 -15.53 19.91
C GLY A 173 -9.70 -15.12 18.62
N VAL A 174 -9.32 -14.00 18.02
CA VAL A 174 -9.85 -13.47 16.76
C VAL A 174 -8.79 -13.53 15.66
N PHE A 175 -9.21 -13.76 14.41
CA PHE A 175 -8.27 -13.72 13.28
C PHE A 175 -7.71 -12.31 13.09
N PHE A 176 -6.46 -12.23 12.65
CA PHE A 176 -5.80 -10.97 12.37
C PHE A 176 -5.28 -10.93 10.94
N HIS A 177 -5.77 -9.94 10.18
CA HIS A 177 -5.33 -9.61 8.84
C HIS A 177 -4.61 -8.25 8.84
N THR A 178 -3.54 -8.16 8.07
CA THR A 178 -2.90 -6.87 7.78
C THR A 178 -2.68 -6.65 6.29
N ASP A 179 -3.11 -5.49 5.80
CA ASP A 179 -2.69 -5.00 4.48
C ASP A 179 -1.26 -4.42 4.59
N ALA A 180 -0.28 -5.14 4.06
CA ALA A 180 1.12 -4.76 4.06
C ALA A 180 1.59 -4.25 2.68
N VAL A 181 0.68 -3.92 1.77
CA VAL A 181 0.99 -3.47 0.40
C VAL A 181 1.98 -2.30 0.36
N GLN A 182 1.95 -1.43 1.38
CA GLN A 182 2.86 -0.28 1.48
C GLN A 182 4.10 -0.52 2.33
N VAL A 183 4.22 -1.66 3.01
CA VAL A 183 5.36 -1.98 3.90
C VAL A 183 6.32 -2.96 3.24
N VAL A 184 5.79 -3.94 2.50
CA VAL A 184 6.59 -4.95 1.81
C VAL A 184 7.64 -4.29 0.90
N GLY A 185 8.91 -4.62 1.15
CA GLY A 185 10.07 -4.09 0.43
C GLY A 185 10.57 -2.72 0.89
N LYS A 186 9.91 -2.08 1.85
CA LYS A 186 10.32 -0.78 2.43
C LYS A 186 10.76 -0.88 3.88
N MET A 187 10.28 -1.90 4.60
CA MET A 187 10.69 -2.20 5.97
C MET A 187 10.99 -3.70 6.14
N PRO A 188 11.84 -4.07 7.11
CA PRO A 188 12.06 -5.47 7.47
C PRO A 188 10.77 -6.13 7.95
N ILE A 189 10.53 -7.36 7.50
CA ILE A 189 9.37 -8.16 7.91
C ILE A 189 9.89 -9.55 8.30
N ASN A 190 9.46 -10.04 9.45
CA ASN A 190 9.64 -11.44 9.84
C ASN A 190 8.33 -12.01 10.41
N LEU A 191 7.59 -12.73 9.58
CA LEU A 191 6.32 -13.32 9.97
C LEU A 191 6.46 -14.53 10.90
N ALA A 192 7.66 -15.11 11.03
CA ALA A 192 7.89 -16.14 12.03
C ALA A 192 7.68 -15.63 13.47
N ASP A 193 7.87 -14.33 13.70
CA ASP A 193 7.80 -13.70 15.02
C ASP A 193 6.46 -12.99 15.29
N LEU A 194 5.59 -12.87 14.28
CA LEU A 194 4.34 -12.10 14.36
C LEU A 194 3.11 -13.03 14.37
N PRO A 195 2.19 -12.91 15.35
CA PRO A 195 0.96 -13.70 15.39
C PRO A 195 -0.13 -13.17 14.42
N VAL A 196 0.26 -13.00 13.15
CA VAL A 196 -0.61 -12.61 12.05
C VAL A 196 -1.15 -13.86 11.36
N HIS A 197 -2.43 -13.86 11.01
CA HIS A 197 -3.05 -14.98 10.29
C HIS A 197 -2.98 -14.77 8.78
N PHE A 198 -3.16 -13.52 8.34
CA PHE A 198 -3.19 -13.12 6.95
C PHE A 198 -2.40 -11.84 6.71
N LEU A 199 -1.58 -11.80 5.65
CA LEU A 199 -0.92 -10.58 5.20
C LEU A 199 -1.06 -10.42 3.69
N SER A 200 -1.59 -9.27 3.27
CA SER A 200 -1.75 -8.93 1.85
C SER A 200 -0.55 -8.15 1.31
N LEU A 201 -0.16 -8.45 0.08
CA LEU A 201 0.84 -7.68 -0.67
C LEU A 201 0.50 -7.58 -2.15
N SER A 202 1.07 -6.58 -2.83
CA SER A 202 0.86 -6.35 -4.26
C SER A 202 2.17 -6.06 -5.00
N GLY A 203 2.40 -6.75 -6.11
CA GLY A 203 3.67 -6.70 -6.82
C GLY A 203 4.02 -5.33 -7.40
N HIS A 204 3.03 -4.56 -7.86
CA HIS A 204 3.27 -3.26 -8.48
C HIS A 204 3.64 -2.13 -7.50
N LYS A 205 3.77 -2.43 -6.19
CA LYS A 205 4.41 -1.55 -5.19
C LYS A 205 5.85 -1.95 -4.89
N LEU A 206 6.32 -3.05 -5.50
CA LEU A 206 7.60 -3.70 -5.27
C LEU A 206 8.43 -3.77 -6.57
N HIS A 207 8.18 -2.88 -7.53
CA HIS A 207 8.82 -2.94 -8.86
C HIS A 207 8.57 -4.23 -9.66
N ALA A 208 7.48 -4.95 -9.33
CA ALA A 208 6.97 -6.09 -10.10
C ALA A 208 5.85 -5.64 -11.07
N PRO A 209 5.43 -6.49 -12.02
CA PRO A 209 4.31 -6.16 -12.90
C PRO A 209 3.00 -5.93 -12.13
N LYS A 210 2.09 -5.17 -12.75
CA LYS A 210 0.69 -5.07 -12.32
C LYS A 210 -0.04 -6.39 -12.57
N GLY A 211 -1.11 -6.64 -11.82
CA GLY A 211 -1.93 -7.85 -12.00
C GLY A 211 -1.38 -9.11 -11.31
N VAL A 212 -0.47 -8.94 -10.35
CA VAL A 212 -0.03 -9.99 -9.44
C VAL A 212 0.13 -9.45 -8.02
N GLY A 213 -0.21 -10.28 -7.04
CA GLY A 213 0.01 -10.07 -5.63
C GLY A 213 0.19 -11.40 -4.92
N ALA A 214 0.25 -11.35 -3.60
CA ALA A 214 0.22 -12.55 -2.79
C ALA A 214 -0.57 -12.31 -1.51
N LEU A 215 -1.05 -13.41 -0.94
CA LEU A 215 -1.63 -13.49 0.38
C LEU A 215 -0.79 -14.48 1.16
N TYR A 216 -0.15 -14.00 2.23
CA TYR A 216 0.38 -14.88 3.26
C TYR A 216 -0.79 -15.46 4.06
N VAL A 217 -0.75 -16.78 4.29
CA VAL A 217 -1.65 -17.53 5.14
C VAL A 217 -0.81 -18.33 6.10
N ASN A 218 -0.88 -18.00 7.38
CA ASN A 218 -0.14 -18.73 8.42
C ASN A 218 -0.48 -20.22 8.35
N ARG A 219 0.54 -21.09 8.31
CA ARG A 219 0.38 -22.53 8.10
C ARG A 219 -0.52 -23.23 9.12
N LYS A 220 -0.69 -22.66 10.31
CA LYS A 220 -1.55 -23.19 11.39
C LYS A 220 -2.99 -22.71 11.26
N THR A 221 -3.27 -21.81 10.33
CA THR A 221 -4.58 -21.24 10.09
C THR A 221 -5.29 -22.06 9.01
N ARG A 222 -6.56 -22.41 9.28
CA ARG A 222 -7.42 -22.97 8.24
C ARG A 222 -7.61 -21.91 7.14
N PHE A 223 -8.12 -22.31 5.98
CA PHE A 223 -8.31 -21.37 4.87
C PHE A 223 -9.48 -21.77 3.99
N GLN A 224 -10.29 -20.79 3.59
CA GLN A 224 -11.39 -20.95 2.64
C GLN A 224 -11.16 -20.02 1.43
N PRO A 225 -11.06 -20.56 0.21
CA PRO A 225 -10.74 -19.77 -0.97
C PRO A 225 -11.89 -18.88 -1.41
N LEU A 226 -11.60 -17.63 -1.80
CA LEU A 226 -12.57 -16.74 -2.44
C LEU A 226 -12.89 -17.20 -3.87
N LEU A 227 -11.87 -17.65 -4.61
CA LEU A 227 -12.00 -18.16 -5.97
C LEU A 227 -11.96 -19.69 -5.96
N VAL A 228 -13.11 -20.31 -6.21
CA VAL A 228 -13.30 -21.77 -6.21
C VAL A 228 -13.19 -22.34 -7.63
N GLY A 229 -12.47 -23.45 -7.79
CA GLY A 229 -12.24 -24.10 -9.08
C GLY A 229 -11.21 -25.22 -9.00
N GLY A 230 -10.19 -25.19 -9.87
CA GLY A 230 -9.13 -26.19 -9.94
C GLY A 230 -8.15 -26.17 -8.76
N PRO A 231 -7.17 -27.10 -8.73
CA PRO A 231 -6.26 -27.30 -7.60
C PRO A 231 -5.09 -26.31 -7.54
N GLN A 232 -5.12 -25.21 -8.30
CA GLN A 232 -4.05 -24.21 -8.32
C GLN A 232 -3.82 -23.60 -6.92
N GLU A 233 -2.58 -23.18 -6.66
CA GLU A 233 -2.15 -22.67 -5.35
C GLU A 233 -2.47 -23.62 -4.17
N GLY A 234 -2.51 -24.94 -4.44
CA GLY A 234 -2.87 -25.95 -3.45
C GLY A 234 -4.37 -26.00 -3.14
N GLY A 235 -5.22 -25.61 -4.11
CA GLY A 235 -6.67 -25.47 -3.94
C GLY A 235 -7.08 -24.20 -3.20
N ARG A 236 -6.14 -23.29 -2.93
CA ARG A 236 -6.38 -22.04 -2.19
C ARG A 236 -6.74 -20.87 -3.09
N ARG A 237 -6.44 -20.94 -4.40
CA ARG A 237 -6.82 -19.91 -5.36
C ARG A 237 -6.88 -20.53 -6.75
N ALA A 238 -8.09 -20.72 -7.27
CA ALA A 238 -8.29 -21.36 -8.57
C ALA A 238 -7.92 -20.43 -9.75
N GLY A 239 -7.67 -21.06 -10.90
CA GLY A 239 -7.35 -20.39 -12.16
C GLY A 239 -5.90 -20.58 -12.54
N THR A 240 -5.62 -20.70 -13.84
CA THR A 240 -4.26 -20.93 -14.36
C THR A 240 -3.30 -19.86 -13.87
N ASP A 241 -2.15 -20.31 -13.33
CA ASP A 241 -1.12 -19.43 -12.78
C ASP A 241 -0.64 -18.43 -13.84
N ASN A 242 -0.58 -17.14 -13.46
CA ASN A 242 0.05 -16.11 -14.27
C ASN A 242 1.57 -16.19 -14.09
N VAL A 243 2.17 -17.23 -14.71
CA VAL A 243 3.56 -17.63 -14.51
C VAL A 243 4.54 -16.47 -14.64
N ALA A 244 4.46 -15.71 -15.74
CA ALA A 244 5.39 -14.60 -15.97
C ALA A 244 5.31 -13.56 -14.84
N SER A 245 4.11 -13.23 -14.38
CA SER A 245 3.95 -12.23 -13.32
C SER A 245 4.34 -12.78 -11.94
N ILE A 246 4.08 -14.05 -11.68
CA ILE A 246 4.52 -14.75 -10.46
C ILE A 246 6.05 -14.77 -10.37
N VAL A 247 6.73 -15.14 -11.46
CA VAL A 247 8.19 -15.09 -11.55
C VAL A 247 8.69 -13.66 -11.33
N GLY A 248 8.06 -12.68 -11.98
CA GLY A 248 8.40 -11.28 -11.80
C GLY A 248 8.27 -10.80 -10.36
N LEU A 249 7.20 -11.20 -9.66
CA LEU A 249 7.01 -10.92 -8.23
C LEU A 249 8.07 -11.62 -7.36
N GLY A 250 8.41 -12.87 -7.67
CA GLY A 250 9.51 -13.58 -7.01
C GLY A 250 10.84 -12.83 -7.15
N LYS A 251 11.20 -12.40 -8.36
CA LYS A 251 12.44 -11.64 -8.57
C LYS A 251 12.40 -10.27 -7.89
N ALA A 252 11.27 -9.58 -7.94
CA ALA A 252 11.07 -8.33 -7.22
C ALA A 252 11.29 -8.49 -5.71
N ALA A 253 10.79 -9.59 -5.11
CA ALA A 253 11.00 -9.90 -3.70
C ALA A 253 12.48 -10.14 -3.36
N GLU A 254 13.21 -10.88 -4.19
CA GLU A 254 14.66 -11.08 -4.04
C GLU A 254 15.42 -9.75 -4.07
N LEU A 255 15.11 -8.88 -5.04
CA LEU A 255 15.74 -7.56 -5.16
C LEU A 255 15.37 -6.64 -4.00
N ALA A 256 14.13 -6.69 -3.52
CA ALA A 256 13.69 -5.87 -2.41
C ALA A 256 14.48 -6.20 -1.13
N MET A 257 14.80 -7.47 -0.89
CA MET A 257 15.65 -7.87 0.24
C MET A 257 17.06 -7.28 0.13
N SER A 258 17.66 -7.25 -1.06
CA SER A 258 19.02 -6.72 -1.24
C SER A 258 19.08 -5.19 -1.20
N THR A 259 18.00 -4.50 -1.57
CA THR A 259 17.93 -3.03 -1.57
C THR A 259 17.25 -2.44 -0.34
N LEU A 260 16.79 -3.26 0.62
CA LEU A 260 15.98 -2.80 1.75
C LEU A 260 16.68 -1.72 2.59
N GLN A 261 18.00 -1.81 2.75
CA GLN A 261 18.77 -0.81 3.48
C GLN A 261 18.76 0.55 2.79
N GLU A 262 18.63 0.60 1.46
CA GLU A 262 18.55 1.87 0.73
C GLU A 262 17.26 2.63 1.02
N GLU A 263 16.17 1.93 1.32
CA GLU A 263 14.88 2.55 1.65
C GLU A 263 15.03 3.37 2.94
N ASP A 264 15.63 2.78 3.98
CA ASP A 264 15.80 3.45 5.27
C ASP A 264 16.93 4.49 5.31
N THR A 265 17.83 4.48 4.32
CA THR A 265 18.97 5.40 4.25
C THR A 265 18.78 6.46 3.18
N ARG A 266 18.97 6.11 1.90
CA ARG A 266 18.95 7.06 0.78
C ARG A 266 17.55 7.58 0.49
N VAL A 267 16.55 6.70 0.41
CA VAL A 267 15.17 7.12 0.10
C VAL A 267 14.61 7.98 1.23
N ARG A 268 14.84 7.58 2.48
CA ARG A 268 14.56 8.41 3.67
C ARG A 268 15.24 9.77 3.58
N ALA A 269 16.54 9.83 3.27
CA ALA A 269 17.27 11.08 3.15
C ALA A 269 16.69 12.02 2.08
N LEU A 270 16.27 11.47 0.92
CA LEU A 270 15.58 12.25 -0.11
C LEU A 270 14.27 12.84 0.41
N ARG A 271 13.45 12.02 1.08
CA ARG A 271 12.17 12.45 1.68
C ARG A 271 12.39 13.52 2.73
N ASP A 272 13.31 13.30 3.66
CA ASP A 272 13.61 14.22 4.77
C ASP A 272 14.18 15.54 4.26
N ARG A 273 15.06 15.50 3.25
CA ARG A 273 15.59 16.69 2.57
C ARG A 273 14.49 17.47 1.87
N PHE A 274 13.58 16.77 1.19
CA PHE A 274 12.41 17.37 0.55
C PHE A 274 11.53 18.10 1.58
N GLU A 275 11.12 17.42 2.65
CA GLU A 275 10.28 18.00 3.70
C GLU A 275 10.96 19.21 4.38
N THR A 276 12.23 19.07 4.76
CA THR A 276 12.98 20.13 5.46
C THR A 276 13.20 21.36 4.59
N THR A 277 13.54 21.17 3.31
CA THR A 277 13.78 22.29 2.39
C THR A 277 12.49 23.06 2.12
N LEU A 278 11.38 22.36 1.87
CA LEU A 278 10.09 23.02 1.67
C LEU A 278 9.61 23.77 2.90
N ALA A 279 9.79 23.21 4.10
CA ALA A 279 9.44 23.88 5.34
C ALA A 279 10.28 25.16 5.59
N ALA A 280 11.53 25.20 5.10
CA ALA A 280 12.38 26.38 5.20
C ALA A 280 12.06 27.43 4.12
N GLU A 281 11.60 27.01 2.94
CA GLU A 281 11.37 27.88 1.78
C GLU A 281 9.95 28.44 1.67
N LEU A 282 8.97 27.78 2.28
CA LEU A 282 7.56 28.11 2.17
C LEU A 282 6.94 28.25 3.56
N GLU A 283 6.29 29.39 3.79
CA GLU A 283 5.41 29.58 4.95
C GLU A 283 4.20 28.64 4.86
N ASP A 284 3.61 28.29 6.01
CA ASP A 284 2.37 27.50 6.12
C ASP A 284 2.35 26.18 5.33
N VAL A 285 3.45 25.42 5.36
CA VAL A 285 3.52 24.03 4.91
C VAL A 285 3.50 23.11 6.14
N THR A 286 2.56 22.15 6.16
CA THR A 286 2.42 21.22 7.30
C THR A 286 2.44 19.77 6.83
N ILE A 287 3.06 18.91 7.62
CA ILE A 287 3.06 17.47 7.39
C ILE A 287 1.77 16.87 7.95
N ASN A 288 1.11 16.01 7.16
CA ASN A 288 -0.02 15.20 7.60
C ASN A 288 0.46 13.81 8.04
N GLY A 289 0.14 13.44 9.27
CA GLY A 289 0.56 12.19 9.89
C GLY A 289 1.72 12.37 10.89
N ASP A 290 2.00 11.34 11.68
CA ASP A 290 3.10 11.32 12.64
C ASP A 290 4.47 11.58 11.99
N PRO A 291 5.20 12.64 12.35
CA PRO A 291 6.54 12.88 11.81
C PRO A 291 7.55 11.77 12.15
N SER A 292 7.36 11.04 13.25
CA SER A 292 8.32 10.08 13.80
C SER A 292 8.07 8.62 13.37
N GLY A 293 6.82 8.20 13.22
CA GLY A 293 6.39 6.85 12.86
C GLY A 293 5.82 6.73 11.44
N ARG A 294 6.61 7.12 10.42
CA ARG A 294 6.22 7.03 9.00
C ARG A 294 7.19 6.22 8.15
N LEU A 295 6.66 5.67 7.06
CA LEU A 295 7.44 5.05 5.98
C LEU A 295 8.54 6.01 5.49
N PRO A 296 9.73 5.48 5.15
CA PRO A 296 10.86 6.32 4.72
C PRO A 296 10.59 7.07 3.42
N ASN A 297 9.70 6.54 2.58
CA ASN A 297 9.50 7.01 1.22
C ASN A 297 8.30 7.96 1.05
N THR A 298 7.49 8.18 2.10
CA THR A 298 6.19 8.86 1.96
C THR A 298 6.21 10.22 2.64
N SER A 299 5.74 11.23 1.91
CA SER A 299 5.50 12.58 2.41
C SER A 299 4.08 13.02 2.02
N ASN A 300 3.33 13.55 2.97
CA ASN A 300 2.02 14.13 2.73
C ASN A 300 2.01 15.54 3.31
N LEU A 301 1.98 16.54 2.44
CA LEU A 301 2.16 17.95 2.79
C LEU A 301 0.92 18.75 2.43
N ALA A 302 0.43 19.55 3.37
CA ALA A 302 -0.60 20.55 3.14
C ALA A 302 0.05 21.92 2.88
N PHE A 303 -0.28 22.53 1.75
CA PHE A 303 0.16 23.85 1.31
C PHE A 303 -0.96 24.87 1.53
N ASN A 304 -1.09 25.40 2.76
CA ASN A 304 -2.23 26.24 3.12
C ASN A 304 -2.35 27.47 2.21
N GLY A 305 -3.60 27.89 1.98
CA GLY A 305 -3.95 28.98 1.07
C GLY A 305 -3.91 28.63 -0.43
N VAL A 306 -3.70 27.36 -0.79
CA VAL A 306 -3.68 26.89 -2.18
C VAL A 306 -4.47 25.59 -2.36
N ASP A 307 -5.21 25.49 -3.45
CA ASP A 307 -5.84 24.23 -3.86
C ASP A 307 -4.80 23.26 -4.44
N ALA A 308 -4.70 22.06 -3.86
CA ALA A 308 -3.73 21.05 -4.27
C ALA A 308 -3.93 20.58 -5.73
N GLN A 309 -5.16 20.63 -6.27
CA GLN A 309 -5.40 20.30 -7.68
C GLN A 309 -4.68 21.28 -8.60
N ALA A 310 -4.65 22.57 -8.25
CA ALA A 310 -3.95 23.58 -9.03
C ALA A 310 -2.44 23.38 -8.99
N ILE A 311 -1.88 22.99 -7.84
CA ILE A 311 -0.46 22.63 -7.71
C ILE A 311 -0.16 21.40 -8.58
N LEU A 312 -0.99 20.34 -8.48
CA LEU A 312 -0.81 19.10 -9.24
C LEU A 312 -0.82 19.34 -10.77
N ILE A 313 -1.75 20.15 -11.27
CA ILE A 313 -1.82 20.50 -12.71
C ILE A 313 -0.55 21.23 -13.15
N LYS A 314 -0.03 22.16 -12.35
CA LYS A 314 1.20 22.89 -12.67
C LYS A 314 2.44 22.01 -12.58
N LEU A 315 2.49 21.07 -11.64
CA LEU A 315 3.57 20.08 -11.54
C LEU A 315 3.59 19.14 -12.76
N ASP A 316 2.43 18.68 -13.22
CA ASP A 316 2.31 17.84 -14.42
C ASP A 316 2.82 18.56 -15.68
N GLN A 317 2.53 19.86 -15.82
CA GLN A 317 3.06 20.71 -16.89
C GLN A 317 4.60 20.81 -16.88
N GLU A 318 5.23 20.63 -15.71
CA GLU A 318 6.67 20.61 -15.50
C GLU A 318 7.22 19.16 -15.46
N SER A 319 6.42 18.17 -15.87
CA SER A 319 6.77 16.73 -15.88
C SER A 319 7.08 16.12 -14.50
N VAL A 320 6.49 16.67 -13.44
CA VAL A 320 6.58 16.12 -12.07
C VAL A 320 5.29 15.40 -11.70
N CYS A 321 5.35 14.09 -11.49
CA CYS A 321 4.20 13.27 -11.11
C CYS A 321 4.11 13.11 -9.59
N CYS A 322 2.97 13.46 -9.00
CA CYS A 322 2.61 13.20 -7.60
C CYS A 322 1.10 12.94 -7.48
N SER A 323 0.54 12.87 -6.27
CA SER A 323 -0.88 12.54 -6.07
C SER A 323 -1.55 13.41 -5.00
N LEU A 324 -2.88 13.50 -5.01
CA LEU A 324 -3.68 14.23 -4.00
C LEU A 324 -3.97 13.40 -2.74
N GLY A 325 -3.67 12.10 -2.74
CA GLY A 325 -4.28 11.14 -1.80
C GLY A 325 -5.60 10.58 -2.36
N SER A 326 -5.91 9.32 -2.06
CA SER A 326 -7.02 8.53 -2.63
C SER A 326 -7.13 8.61 -4.18
N SER A 327 -6.15 8.05 -4.89
CA SER A 327 -6.02 8.07 -6.35
C SER A 327 -7.03 7.20 -7.15
N CYS A 328 -8.30 7.11 -6.75
CA CYS A 328 -9.32 6.30 -7.47
C CYS A 328 -10.70 6.94 -7.69
N THR A 329 -10.88 8.26 -7.53
CA THR A 329 -12.13 8.93 -7.93
C THR A 329 -11.88 9.98 -8.99
N THR A 330 -11.83 9.55 -10.26
CA THR A 330 -11.94 10.46 -11.40
C THR A 330 -13.32 11.11 -11.40
N GLY A 331 -13.40 12.41 -11.06
CA GLY A 331 -14.54 13.27 -11.42
C GLY A 331 -15.29 13.96 -10.27
N ALA A 332 -15.03 13.65 -9.00
CA ALA A 332 -15.62 14.40 -7.88
C ALA A 332 -14.51 14.84 -6.91
N ALA A 333 -14.41 16.16 -6.69
CA ALA A 333 -13.48 16.82 -5.76
C ALA A 333 -13.85 16.56 -4.29
N GLN A 334 -13.97 15.29 -3.91
CA GLN A 334 -14.12 14.90 -2.51
C GLN A 334 -12.72 14.84 -1.87
N PRO A 335 -12.52 15.46 -0.70
CA PRO A 335 -11.27 15.34 0.04
C PRO A 335 -10.96 13.87 0.35
N SER A 336 -9.66 13.55 0.51
CA SER A 336 -9.21 12.21 0.90
C SER A 336 -9.98 11.67 2.11
N HIS A 337 -10.45 10.41 2.01
CA HIS A 337 -11.15 9.77 3.12
C HIS A 337 -10.22 9.58 4.33
N VAL A 338 -8.92 9.38 4.10
CA VAL A 338 -7.90 9.26 5.14
C VAL A 338 -7.74 10.58 5.88
N LEU A 339 -7.54 11.69 5.17
CA LEU A 339 -7.36 13.00 5.81
C LEU A 339 -8.63 13.46 6.55
N ARG A 340 -9.80 13.11 6.04
CA ARG A 340 -11.08 13.31 6.75
C ARG A 340 -11.21 12.43 7.99
N ALA A 341 -10.76 11.17 7.92
CA ALA A 341 -10.77 10.26 9.07
C ALA A 341 -9.80 10.72 10.17
N MET A 342 -8.71 11.37 9.79
CA MET A 342 -7.80 12.11 10.69
C MET A 342 -8.39 13.46 11.16
N GLN A 343 -9.68 13.72 10.93
CA GLN A 343 -10.36 14.93 11.41
C GLN A 343 -9.70 16.26 10.98
N LEU A 344 -8.90 16.23 9.89
CA LEU A 344 -8.30 17.44 9.35
C LEU A 344 -9.38 18.34 8.74
N THR A 345 -9.17 19.65 8.80
CA THR A 345 -10.10 20.61 8.21
C THR A 345 -10.25 20.37 6.70
N ASN A 346 -11.43 20.66 6.15
CA ASN A 346 -11.66 20.54 4.70
C ASN A 346 -10.67 21.38 3.88
N GLU A 347 -10.24 22.51 4.41
CA GLU A 347 -9.22 23.36 3.80
C GLU A 347 -7.87 22.63 3.73
N ARG A 348 -7.38 22.11 4.87
CA ARG A 348 -6.12 21.36 4.93
C ARG A 348 -6.15 20.12 4.05
N ALA A 349 -7.26 19.37 4.05
CA ALA A 349 -7.41 18.19 3.22
C ALA A 349 -7.40 18.52 1.71
N ARG A 350 -7.93 19.69 1.30
CA ARG A 350 -7.91 20.16 -0.10
C ARG A 350 -6.59 20.78 -0.52
N SER A 351 -5.76 21.21 0.43
CA SER A 351 -4.42 21.75 0.17
C SER A 351 -3.31 20.69 0.24
N SER A 352 -3.67 19.42 0.41
CA SER A 352 -2.73 18.33 0.63
C SER A 352 -2.31 17.61 -0.65
N LEU A 353 -1.00 17.33 -0.77
CA LEU A 353 -0.40 16.48 -1.79
C LEU A 353 0.45 15.40 -1.15
N ARG A 354 0.42 14.22 -1.77
CA ARG A 354 1.29 13.09 -1.47
C ARG A 354 2.41 13.00 -2.48
N PHE A 355 3.64 12.97 -1.96
CA PHE A 355 4.85 12.63 -2.67
C PHE A 355 5.37 11.30 -2.13
N SER A 356 5.69 10.39 -3.03
CA SER A 356 6.18 9.05 -2.68
C SER A 356 7.40 8.71 -3.51
N PHE A 357 8.53 8.67 -2.83
CA PHE A 357 9.84 8.37 -3.37
C PHE A 357 9.98 6.84 -3.55
N GLY A 358 10.99 6.44 -4.30
CA GLY A 358 11.40 5.05 -4.46
C GLY A 358 12.85 4.97 -4.89
N ARG A 359 13.40 3.75 -4.95
CA ARG A 359 14.82 3.53 -5.22
C ARG A 359 15.36 4.10 -6.53
N PHE A 360 14.52 4.40 -7.50
CA PHE A 360 14.98 5.01 -8.76
C PHE A 360 15.03 6.54 -8.75
N ASN A 361 14.52 7.18 -7.70
CA ASN A 361 14.63 8.64 -7.58
C ASN A 361 16.06 9.07 -7.27
N THR A 362 16.44 10.23 -7.78
CA THR A 362 17.83 10.75 -7.69
C THR A 362 17.89 12.15 -7.08
N GLU A 363 19.05 12.52 -6.52
CA GLU A 363 19.30 13.88 -5.99
C GLU A 363 19.07 14.97 -7.06
N PRO A 364 19.53 14.83 -8.32
CA PRO A 364 19.25 15.84 -9.35
C PRO A 364 17.77 15.99 -9.71
N GLU A 365 16.97 14.93 -9.60
CA GLU A 365 15.51 15.04 -9.75
C GLU A 365 14.91 15.82 -8.58
N LEU A 366 15.35 15.52 -7.35
CA LEU A 366 14.90 16.24 -6.16
C LEU A 366 15.27 17.73 -6.23
N ASP A 367 16.49 18.07 -6.67
CA ASP A 367 16.92 19.46 -6.86
C ASP A 367 15.98 20.24 -7.79
N LYS A 368 15.59 19.63 -8.92
CA LYS A 368 14.62 20.23 -9.85
C LYS A 368 13.25 20.42 -9.21
N VAL A 369 12.75 19.44 -8.44
CA VAL A 369 11.45 19.57 -7.76
C VAL A 369 11.50 20.69 -6.72
N LEU A 370 12.61 20.84 -6.00
CA LEU A 370 12.81 21.91 -5.02
C LEU A 370 12.94 23.29 -5.66
N GLU A 371 13.30 23.41 -6.94
CA GLU A 371 13.20 24.66 -7.71
C GLU A 371 11.75 24.93 -8.17
N ILE A 372 11.07 23.90 -8.68
CA ILE A 372 9.77 24.01 -9.34
C ILE A 372 8.64 24.24 -8.32
N LEU A 373 8.57 23.42 -7.27
CA LEU A 373 7.42 23.38 -6.37
C LEU A 373 7.24 24.69 -5.57
N PRO A 374 8.27 25.27 -4.93
CA PRO A 374 8.13 26.55 -4.25
C PRO A 374 7.71 27.68 -5.17
N ARG A 375 8.24 27.73 -6.41
CA ARG A 375 7.83 28.71 -7.42
C ARG A 375 6.34 28.59 -7.75
N ILE A 376 5.84 27.37 -7.97
CA ILE A 376 4.42 27.09 -8.24
C ILE A 376 3.54 27.53 -7.06
N VAL A 377 3.91 27.13 -5.83
CA VAL A 377 3.12 27.45 -4.63
C VAL A 377 3.05 28.96 -4.43
N ARG A 378 4.18 29.68 -4.52
CA ARG A 378 4.21 31.15 -4.41
C ARG A 378 3.34 31.82 -5.47
N GLN A 379 3.40 31.34 -6.73
CA GLN A 379 2.56 31.85 -7.81
C GLN A 379 1.06 31.65 -7.55
N LEU A 380 0.66 30.49 -7.02
CA LEU A 380 -0.75 30.20 -6.75
C LEU A 380 -1.28 30.95 -5.53
N ARG A 381 -0.43 31.23 -4.53
CA ARG A 381 -0.80 32.05 -3.37
C ARG A 381 -1.11 33.49 -3.76
N THR A 382 -0.40 34.08 -4.73
CA THR A 382 -0.70 35.45 -5.19
C THR A 382 -2.00 35.56 -5.99
N LEU A 383 -2.45 34.46 -6.59
CA LEU A 383 -3.70 34.38 -7.36
C LEU A 383 -4.90 34.00 -6.50
N SER A 384 -4.67 33.50 -5.28
CA SER A 384 -5.74 33.06 -4.39
C SER A 384 -6.39 34.28 -3.69
N PRO A 385 -7.73 34.41 -3.70
CA PRO A 385 -8.43 35.57 -3.12
C PRO A 385 -8.23 35.80 -1.61
N ALA A 386 -7.54 34.89 -0.91
CA ALA A 386 -7.34 34.94 0.54
C ALA A 386 -6.42 36.08 1.03
N GLY A 387 -5.80 36.85 0.12
CA GLY A 387 -5.03 38.05 0.47
C GLY A 387 -5.86 39.33 0.68
N VAL A 388 -7.19 39.29 0.53
CA VAL A 388 -8.08 40.46 0.71
C VAL A 388 -9.13 40.19 1.78
N THR A 389 -8.72 39.92 3.01
CA THR A 389 -9.57 40.09 4.21
C THR A 389 -8.71 40.20 5.47
N ALA A 390 -7.87 41.23 5.55
CA ALA A 390 -7.27 41.69 6.80
C ALA A 390 -7.00 43.20 6.76
N SER A 391 -7.99 43.98 6.30
CA SER A 391 -8.03 45.44 6.43
C SER A 391 -9.38 45.99 5.97
N ALA A 392 -10.42 45.77 6.76
CA ALA A 392 -11.62 46.60 6.74
C ALA A 392 -12.28 46.57 8.12
N GLU A 393 -12.00 47.65 8.86
CA GLU A 393 -12.68 48.22 10.05
C GLU A 393 -12.73 47.43 11.36
#